data_AF-A0A7C3D9A5-F1
#
_entry.id   AF-A0A7C3D9A5-F1
#
_cell.length_a   1.000
_cell.length_b   1.000
_cell.length_c   1.000
_cell.angle_alpha   90.00
_cell.angle_beta   90.00
_cell.angle_gamma   90.00
#
_symmetry.space_group_name_H-M   'P 1'
#
loop_
_entity.id
_entity.type
_entity.pdbx_description
1 polymer ?
#
loop_
_entity_poly.entity_id
_entity_poly.type
_entity_poly.pdbx_seq_one_letter_code
_entity_poly.pdbx_strand_id
1 'polypeptide(L)'
;MQQDIWGFLSRFLPFLRWWPMVNATTLKRDFLAGLTGAVIVLPQGIAFATIAGLPPEYGLYTAMVTPIIAALFGSSRHLISGPTTAISIVIFSAVSHHATPGSPEFIKLALTMTFLAGAYQFGFGIARLGS
;
A
#
# COMPACT_ATOMS: atom_id res chain seq x y z
N MET A 1 26.55 17.91 -15.03
CA MET A 1 26.82 17.77 -13.59
C MET A 1 25.61 18.06 -12.70
N GLN A 2 24.97 19.23 -12.73
CA GLN A 2 23.77 19.50 -11.90
C GLN A 2 22.51 18.73 -12.33
N GLN A 3 22.34 18.48 -13.64
CA GLN A 3 21.20 17.70 -14.17
C GLN A 3 21.30 16.19 -13.89
N ASP A 4 22.53 15.66 -13.74
CA ASP A 4 22.78 14.24 -13.48
C ASP A 4 22.33 13.83 -12.07
N ILE A 5 22.53 14.70 -11.09
CA ILE A 5 22.14 14.49 -9.69
C ILE A 5 20.61 14.49 -9.56
N TRP A 6 19.91 15.42 -10.23
CA TRP A 6 18.45 15.49 -10.18
C TRP A 6 17.77 14.30 -10.87
N GLY A 7 18.30 13.86 -12.01
CA GLY A 7 17.82 12.64 -12.70
C GLY A 7 18.03 11.38 -11.85
N PHE A 8 19.15 11.29 -11.15
CA PHE A 8 19.42 10.19 -10.22
C PHE A 8 18.49 10.22 -9.00
N LEU A 9 18.36 11.37 -8.31
CA LEU A 9 17.47 11.50 -7.15
C LEU A 9 16.01 11.21 -7.50
N SER A 10 15.50 11.72 -8.63
CA SER A 10 14.12 11.48 -9.06
C SER A 10 13.83 10.06 -9.53
N ARG A 11 14.88 9.22 -9.67
CA ARG A 11 14.76 7.78 -9.93
C ARG A 11 14.70 6.96 -8.64
N PHE A 12 15.37 7.41 -7.57
CA PHE A 12 15.33 6.78 -6.24
C PHE A 12 14.20 7.29 -5.34
N LEU A 13 13.84 8.57 -5.48
CA LEU A 13 12.80 9.27 -4.71
C LEU A 13 11.76 9.85 -5.68
N PRO A 14 10.83 9.02 -6.20
CA PRO A 14 9.95 9.44 -7.29
C PRO A 14 8.95 10.54 -6.88
N PHE A 15 8.62 10.68 -5.59
CA PHE A 15 7.78 11.79 -5.09
C PHE A 15 8.38 13.17 -5.39
N LEU A 16 9.70 13.30 -5.57
CA LEU A 16 10.33 14.58 -5.94
C LEU A 16 9.87 15.10 -7.30
N ARG A 17 9.39 14.22 -8.19
CA ARG A 17 8.85 14.62 -9.50
C ARG A 17 7.55 15.44 -9.38
N TRP A 18 6.87 15.32 -8.25
CA TRP A 18 5.52 15.84 -8.02
C TRP A 18 5.56 17.12 -7.22
N TRP A 19 6.63 17.30 -6.44
CA TRP A 19 6.88 18.50 -5.63
C TRP A 19 6.67 19.82 -6.39
N PRO A 20 7.16 20.01 -7.64
CA PRO A 20 6.95 21.25 -8.38
C PRO A 20 5.48 21.51 -8.78
N MET A 21 4.63 20.48 -8.72
CA MET A 21 3.21 20.57 -9.08
C MET A 21 2.32 20.93 -7.89
N VAL A 22 2.87 20.92 -6.66
CA VAL A 22 2.13 21.24 -5.44
C VAL A 22 2.04 22.75 -5.29
N ASN A 23 0.82 23.29 -5.35
CA ASN A 23 0.52 24.70 -5.04
C ASN A 23 -0.72 24.80 -4.14
N ALA A 24 -1.06 26.00 -3.68
CA ALA A 24 -2.17 26.19 -2.74
C ALA A 24 -3.53 25.71 -3.29
N THR A 25 -3.74 25.74 -4.60
CA THR A 25 -4.98 25.26 -5.22
C THR A 25 -5.03 23.74 -5.32
N THR A 26 -3.92 23.08 -5.69
CA THR A 26 -3.84 21.62 -5.73
C THR A 26 -3.90 21.04 -4.34
N LEU A 27 -3.23 21.65 -3.35
CA LEU A 27 -3.25 21.20 -1.96
C LEU A 27 -4.68 21.16 -1.38
N LYS A 28 -5.49 22.18 -1.63
CA LYS A 28 -6.90 22.20 -1.20
C LYS A 28 -7.73 21.10 -1.87
N ARG A 29 -7.51 20.88 -3.17
CA ARG A 29 -8.22 19.84 -3.93
C ARG A 29 -7.80 18.44 -3.49
N ASP A 30 -6.50 18.21 -3.33
CA ASP A 30 -5.93 16.94 -2.88
C ASP A 30 -6.32 16.63 -1.43
N PHE A 31 -6.43 17.65 -0.58
CA PHE A 31 -6.94 17.48 0.78
C PHE A 31 -8.40 17.01 0.80
N LEU A 32 -9.28 17.65 0.04
CA LEU A 32 -10.68 17.22 -0.06
C LEU A 32 -10.81 15.82 -0.65
N ALA A 33 -10.07 15.52 -1.73
CA ALA A 33 -10.04 14.20 -2.34
C ALA A 33 -9.53 13.13 -1.37
N GLY A 34 -8.45 13.43 -0.62
CA GLY A 34 -7.89 12.55 0.39
C GLY A 34 -8.86 12.31 1.55
N LEU A 35 -9.57 13.34 2.01
CA LEU A 35 -10.59 13.21 3.06
C LEU A 35 -11.76 12.33 2.60
N THR A 36 -12.30 12.57 1.39
CA THR A 36 -13.35 11.72 0.82
C THR A 36 -12.86 10.27 0.67
N GLY A 37 -11.64 10.07 0.17
CA GLY A 37 -11.03 8.76 0.07
C GLY A 37 -10.87 8.07 1.43
N ALA A 38 -10.44 8.80 2.46
CA ALA A 38 -10.27 8.27 3.81
C ALA A 38 -11.60 7.78 4.41
N VAL A 39 -12.69 8.55 4.22
CA VAL A 39 -14.04 8.16 4.67
C VAL A 39 -14.50 6.85 4.01
N ILE A 40 -14.17 6.63 2.74
CA ILE A 40 -14.52 5.40 2.01
C ILE A 40 -13.62 4.24 2.43
N VAL A 41 -12.31 4.48 2.54
CA VAL A 41 -11.34 3.41 2.75
C VAL A 41 -11.39 2.85 4.17
N LEU A 42 -11.82 3.64 5.16
CA LEU A 42 -11.87 3.24 6.57
C LEU A 42 -12.81 2.03 6.80
N PRO A 43 -14.12 2.09 6.45
CA PRO A 43 -14.99 0.92 6.58
C PRO A 43 -14.58 -0.21 5.63
N GLN A 44 -14.08 0.12 4.43
CA GLN A 44 -13.62 -0.86 3.45
C GLN A 44 -12.43 -1.69 3.98
N GLY A 45 -11.44 -1.05 4.62
CA GLY A 45 -10.28 -1.71 5.21
C GLY A 45 -10.67 -2.66 6.34
N ILE A 46 -11.62 -2.25 7.19
CA ILE A 46 -12.16 -3.10 8.26
C ILE A 46 -12.84 -4.35 7.67
N ALA A 47 -13.67 -4.18 6.63
CA ALA A 47 -14.30 -5.30 5.95
C ALA A 47 -13.26 -6.24 5.33
N PHE A 48 -12.22 -5.71 4.71
CA PHE A 48 -11.17 -6.51 4.08
C PHE A 48 -10.29 -7.28 5.07
N ALA A 49 -9.95 -6.68 6.21
CA ALA A 49 -9.28 -7.40 7.29
C ALA A 49 -10.14 -8.56 7.81
N THR A 50 -11.45 -8.34 7.92
CA THR A 50 -12.41 -9.37 8.35
C THR A 50 -12.48 -10.51 7.34
N ILE A 51 -12.51 -10.20 6.04
CA ILE A 51 -12.43 -11.20 4.95
C ILE A 51 -11.11 -11.97 5.00
N ALA A 52 -10.00 -11.30 5.35
CA ALA A 52 -8.68 -11.92 5.50
C ALA A 52 -8.55 -12.80 6.76
N GLY A 53 -9.57 -12.86 7.63
CA GLY A 53 -9.51 -13.56 8.91
C GLY A 53 -8.62 -12.90 9.95
N LEU A 54 -8.32 -11.60 9.78
CA LEU A 54 -7.53 -10.79 10.70
C LEU A 54 -8.42 -9.95 11.61
N PRO A 55 -7.92 -9.55 12.79
CA PRO A 55 -8.58 -8.53 13.60
C PRO A 55 -8.80 -7.21 12.82
N PRO A 56 -9.94 -6.52 12.99
CA PRO A 56 -10.30 -5.32 12.24
C PRO A 56 -9.24 -4.19 12.20
N GLU A 57 -8.46 -4.04 13.27
CA GLU A 57 -7.40 -3.04 13.39
C GLU A 57 -6.31 -3.17 12.32
N TYR A 58 -6.05 -4.38 11.81
CA TYR A 58 -5.11 -4.59 10.69
C TYR A 58 -5.62 -3.98 9.39
N GLY A 59 -6.94 -3.83 9.24
CA GLY A 59 -7.56 -3.10 8.14
C GLY A 59 -7.21 -1.61 8.19
N LEU A 60 -7.18 -1.03 9.40
CA LEU A 60 -6.77 0.36 9.60
C LEU A 60 -5.28 0.55 9.33
N TYR A 61 -4.43 -0.35 9.82
CA TYR A 61 -2.99 -0.29 9.58
C TYR A 61 -2.66 -0.34 8.09
N THR A 62 -3.26 -1.28 7.36
CA THR A 62 -3.05 -1.40 5.91
C THR A 62 -3.64 -0.23 5.13
N ALA A 63 -4.80 0.30 5.53
CA ALA A 63 -5.43 1.47 4.92
C ALA A 63 -4.66 2.79 5.15
N MET A 64 -3.84 2.88 6.20
CA MET A 64 -2.99 4.05 6.47
C MET A 64 -1.60 3.93 5.86
N VAL A 65 -0.92 2.81 6.10
CA VAL A 65 0.48 2.63 5.72
C VAL A 65 0.64 2.46 4.21
N THR A 66 -0.23 1.67 3.56
CA THR A 66 -0.11 1.36 2.13
C THR A 66 -0.20 2.61 1.26
N PRO A 67 -1.19 3.52 1.44
CA PRO A 67 -1.24 4.75 0.66
C PRO A 67 -0.06 5.69 0.89
N ILE A 68 0.47 5.77 2.12
CA ILE A 68 1.65 6.62 2.41
C ILE A 68 2.86 6.11 1.62
N ILE A 69 3.14 4.80 1.68
CA ILE A 69 4.25 4.20 0.94
C ILE A 69 4.01 4.34 -0.58
N ALA A 70 2.79 4.09 -1.05
CA ALA A 70 2.44 4.24 -2.46
C ALA A 70 2.53 5.69 -2.96
N ALA A 71 2.21 6.69 -2.13
CA ALA A 71 2.37 8.09 -2.49
C ALA A 71 3.85 8.50 -2.64
N LEU A 72 4.75 7.87 -1.87
CA LEU A 72 6.19 8.16 -1.90
C LEU A 72 6.90 7.46 -3.07
N PHE A 73 6.51 6.24 -3.39
CA PHE A 73 7.20 5.35 -4.34
C PHE A 73 6.39 5.03 -5.61
N GLY A 74 5.14 5.47 -5.69
CA GLY A 74 4.23 5.18 -6.78
C GLY A 74 4.60 5.88 -8.09
N SER A 75 4.24 5.24 -9.20
CA SER A 75 4.45 5.75 -10.55
C SER A 75 3.33 6.68 -11.04
N SER A 76 2.18 6.73 -10.34
CA SER A 76 0.98 7.46 -10.76
C SER A 76 0.34 8.27 -9.64
N ARG A 77 -0.02 9.51 -9.97
CA ARG A 77 -0.63 10.50 -9.06
C ARG A 77 -2.09 10.31 -8.72
N HIS A 78 -2.76 9.44 -9.45
CA HIS A 78 -4.17 9.15 -9.25
C HIS A 78 -4.40 7.73 -8.74
N LEU A 79 -3.34 6.93 -8.62
CA LEU A 79 -3.45 5.56 -8.15
C LEU A 79 -3.58 5.54 -6.63
N ILE A 80 -4.71 5.04 -6.14
CA ILE A 80 -4.92 4.74 -4.73
C ILE A 80 -4.55 3.26 -4.53
N SER A 81 -3.55 3.02 -3.69
CA SER A 81 -3.12 1.67 -3.33
C SER A 81 -3.60 1.33 -1.92
N GLY A 82 -4.14 0.14 -1.72
CA GLY A 82 -4.69 -0.28 -0.43
C GLY A 82 -5.05 -1.77 -0.43
N PRO A 83 -5.60 -2.27 0.69
CA PRO A 83 -6.12 -3.63 0.75
C PRO A 83 -7.23 -3.80 -0.29
N THR A 84 -7.36 -5.00 -0.85
CA THR A 84 -8.41 -5.35 -1.81
C THR A 84 -9.10 -6.64 -1.38
N THR A 85 -10.33 -6.84 -1.82
CA THR A 85 -11.07 -8.09 -1.58
C THR A 85 -10.28 -9.30 -2.08
N ALA A 86 -9.68 -9.22 -3.27
CA ALA A 86 -8.93 -10.33 -3.87
C ALA A 86 -7.74 -10.76 -3.00
N ILE A 87 -6.90 -9.81 -2.58
CA ILE A 87 -5.74 -10.12 -1.72
C ILE A 87 -6.20 -10.63 -0.35
N SER A 88 -7.30 -10.10 0.18
CA SER A 88 -7.86 -10.54 1.47
C SER A 88 -8.28 -12.01 1.43
N ILE A 89 -8.98 -12.43 0.36
CA ILE A 89 -9.37 -13.83 0.15
C ILE A 89 -8.14 -14.74 0.01
N VAL A 90 -7.10 -14.28 -0.71
CA VAL A 90 -5.86 -15.04 -0.90
C VAL A 90 -5.12 -15.26 0.42
N ILE A 91 -5.01 -14.24 1.28
CA ILE A 91 -4.41 -14.40 2.61
C ILE A 91 -5.22 -15.40 3.44
N PHE A 92 -6.55 -15.26 3.46
CA PHE A 92 -7.41 -16.15 4.21
C PHE A 92 -7.26 -17.61 3.75
N SER A 93 -7.37 -17.87 2.45
CA SER A 93 -7.29 -19.23 1.91
C SER A 93 -5.90 -19.85 2.09
N ALA A 94 -4.83 -19.07 2.02
CA ALA A 94 -3.47 -19.57 2.23
C ALA A 94 -3.19 -19.94 3.70
N VAL A 95 -3.71 -19.16 4.66
CA VAL A 95 -3.34 -19.29 6.07
C VAL A 95 -4.36 -20.09 6.89
N SER A 96 -5.65 -20.07 6.53
CA SER A 96 -6.73 -20.70 7.33
C SER A 96 -6.61 -22.22 7.50
N HIS A 97 -5.89 -22.91 6.62
CA HIS A 97 -5.60 -24.35 6.77
C HIS A 97 -4.48 -24.64 7.78
N HIS A 98 -3.71 -23.63 8.19
CA HIS A 98 -2.52 -23.77 9.02
C HIS A 98 -2.69 -23.19 10.43
N ALA A 99 -3.62 -22.25 10.61
CA ALA A 99 -3.93 -21.64 11.89
C ALA A 99 -5.38 -21.17 11.95
N THR A 100 -5.92 -21.05 13.16
CA THR A 100 -7.29 -20.55 13.38
C THR A 100 -7.34 -19.04 13.12
N PRO A 101 -8.29 -18.54 12.29
CA PRO A 101 -8.45 -17.10 12.04
C PRO A 101 -8.50 -16.26 13.33
N GLY A 102 -7.83 -15.13 13.33
CA GLY A 102 -7.71 -14.24 14.49
C GLY A 102 -6.75 -14.71 15.59
N SER A 103 -6.19 -15.93 15.53
CA SER A 103 -5.21 -16.38 16.52
C SER A 103 -3.85 -15.66 16.35
N PRO A 104 -3.02 -15.58 17.40
CA PRO A 104 -1.67 -15.03 17.30
C PRO A 104 -0.82 -15.71 16.21
N GLU A 105 -0.96 -17.03 16.06
CA GLU A 105 -0.27 -17.83 15.05
C GLU A 105 -0.73 -17.47 13.63
N PHE A 106 -2.04 -17.28 13.43
CA PHE A 106 -2.60 -16.85 12.15
C PHE A 106 -2.08 -15.48 11.73
N ILE A 107 -2.08 -14.52 12.67
CA ILE A 107 -1.54 -13.18 12.44
C ILE A 107 -0.06 -13.27 12.06
N LYS A 108 0.74 -14.06 12.78
CA LYS A 108 2.16 -14.26 12.49
C LYS A 108 2.40 -14.83 11.08
N LEU A 109 1.61 -15.83 10.68
CA LEU A 109 1.69 -16.43 9.34
C LEU A 109 1.28 -15.42 8.25
N ALA A 110 0.18 -14.69 8.44
CA ALA A 110 -0.29 -13.67 7.51
C ALA A 110 0.74 -12.54 7.33
N LEU A 111 1.37 -12.08 8.41
CA LEU A 111 2.45 -11.09 8.35
C LEU A 111 3.69 -11.63 7.65
N THR A 112 4.08 -12.87 7.93
CA THR A 112 5.21 -13.53 7.26
C THR A 112 4.97 -13.68 5.75
N MET A 113 3.78 -14.13 5.37
CA MET A 113 3.36 -14.25 3.97
C MET A 113 3.38 -12.88 3.28
N THR A 114 2.85 -11.84 3.94
CA THR A 114 2.85 -10.47 3.41
C THR A 114 4.27 -9.93 3.22
N PHE A 115 5.16 -10.19 4.18
CA PHE A 115 6.57 -9.84 4.09
C PHE A 115 7.26 -10.53 2.91
N LEU A 116 7.08 -11.85 2.76
CA LEU A 116 7.64 -12.61 1.64
C LEU A 116 7.10 -12.12 0.29
N ALA A 117 5.79 -11.84 0.20
CA ALA A 117 5.19 -11.28 -1.00
C ALA A 117 5.82 -9.93 -1.35
N GLY A 118 6.10 -9.08 -0.36
CA GLY A 118 6.83 -7.81 -0.54
C GLY A 118 8.28 -8.03 -1.00
N ALA A 119 8.98 -8.99 -0.41
CA ALA A 119 10.35 -9.34 -0.82
C ALA A 119 10.41 -9.84 -2.26
N TYR A 120 9.45 -10.68 -2.69
CA TYR A 120 9.34 -11.12 -4.08
C TYR A 120 9.02 -9.96 -5.03
N GLN A 121 8.04 -9.11 -4.68
CA GLN A 121 7.71 -7.92 -5.48
C GLN A 121 8.92 -6.97 -5.62
N PHE A 122 9.67 -6.78 -4.54
CA PHE A 122 10.90 -5.98 -4.56
C PHE A 122 11.97 -6.61 -5.46
N GLY A 123 12.20 -7.93 -5.36
CA GLY A 123 13.11 -8.67 -6.22
C GLY A 123 12.74 -8.57 -7.70
N PHE A 124 11.45 -8.74 -8.03
CA PHE A 124 10.94 -8.56 -9.39
C PHE A 124 11.09 -7.11 -9.89
N GLY A 125 10.92 -6.13 -9.00
CA GLY A 125 11.17 -4.72 -9.28
C GLY A 125 12.63 -4.45 -9.66
N ILE A 126 13.59 -5.02 -8.92
CA ILE A 126 15.03 -4.91 -9.23
C ILE A 126 15.35 -5.59 -10.57
N ALA A 127 14.78 -6.78 -10.81
CA ALA A 127 14.96 -7.52 -12.05
C ALA A 127 14.24 -6.86 -13.26
N ARG A 128 13.48 -5.77 -13.04
CA ARG A 128 12.71 -5.04 -14.05
C ARG A 128 11.71 -5.95 -14.79
N LEU A 129 11.14 -6.94 -14.11
CA LEU A 129 10.19 -7.88 -14.70
C LEU A 129 8.78 -7.29 -14.95
N GLY A 130 8.59 -6.01 -14.61
CA GLY A 130 7.36 -5.26 -14.85
C GLY A 130 7.53 -4.05 -15.77
N SER A 131 8.63 -3.95 -16.52
CA SER A 131 8.86 -2.88 -17.51
C SER A 131 8.25 -3.17 -18.87
#